data_AF-A0ABC9BQR2-F1
#
_entry.id   AF-A0ABC9BQR2-F1
#
_cell.length_a   1.000
_cell.length_b   1.000
_cell.length_c   1.000
_cell.angle_alpha   90.00
_cell.angle_beta   90.00
_cell.angle_gamma   90.00
#
_symmetry.space_group_name_H-M   'P 1'
#
loop_
_entity.id
_entity.type
_entity.pdbx_description
1 polymer ?
#
loop_
_entity_poly.entity_id
_entity_poly.type
_entity_poly.pdbx_seq_one_letter_code
_entity_poly.pdbx_strand_id
1 'polypeptide(L)' 'MVTLGKSIKISRGMVSLRRRRPFQLMVLRRLRELKKIVPVGVRRKADVDMVLRQTAEYICALELKVAILRRLSDIYGV' A
#
# COMPACT_ATOMS: atom_id res chain seq x y z
N MET A 1 40.63 -27.03 8.84
CA MET A 1 39.69 -26.37 7.92
C MET A 1 38.36 -26.21 8.65
N VAL A 2 38.01 -25.00 9.10
CA VAL A 2 36.75 -24.74 9.81
C VAL A 2 35.82 -24.02 8.84
N THR A 3 34.69 -24.63 8.52
CA THR A 3 33.65 -24.07 7.65
C THR A 3 32.90 -22.97 8.38
N LEU A 4 32.98 -21.74 7.84
CA LEU A 4 32.27 -20.57 8.35
C LEU A 4 30.78 -20.67 8.00
N GLY A 5 30.00 -21.30 8.87
CA GLY A 5 28.54 -21.23 8.85
C GLY A 5 28.09 -19.79 9.13
N LYS A 6 27.74 -19.05 8.08
CA LYS A 6 27.06 -17.74 8.17
C LYS A 6 25.71 -17.93 8.86
N SER A 7 25.68 -17.75 10.18
CA SER A 7 24.45 -17.62 10.95
C SER A 7 23.79 -16.30 10.55
N ILE A 8 22.77 -16.39 9.69
CA ILE A 8 21.85 -15.29 9.39
C ILE A 8 21.13 -14.98 10.70
N LYS A 9 21.64 -14.00 11.46
CA LYS A 9 20.97 -13.43 12.63
C LYS A 9 19.70 -12.72 12.18
N ILE A 10 18.64 -13.49 11.90
CA ILE A 10 17.29 -12.94 11.78
C ILE A 10 16.99 -12.32 13.14
N SER A 11 17.05 -10.99 13.16
CA SER A 11 16.91 -10.15 14.34
C SER A 11 15.79 -10.65 15.27
N ARG A 12 16.17 -11.22 16.43
CA ARG A 12 15.24 -11.54 17.53
C ARG A 12 14.40 -10.31 17.93
N GLY A 13 14.89 -9.09 17.67
CA GLY A 13 14.17 -7.83 17.88
C GLY A 13 12.99 -7.60 16.92
N MET A 14 13.02 -8.12 15.68
CA MET A 14 11.86 -8.06 14.78
C MET A 14 10.72 -8.98 15.23
N VAL A 15 11.08 -10.11 15.85
CA VAL A 15 10.11 -11.09 16.37
C VAL A 15 9.42 -10.54 17.63
N SER A 16 10.14 -9.81 18.50
CA SER A 16 9.56 -9.18 19.70
C SER A 16 8.66 -7.99 19.37
N LEU A 17 8.97 -7.20 18.33
CA LEU A 17 8.09 -6.13 17.84
C LEU A 17 6.76 -6.67 17.31
N ARG A 18 6.78 -7.82 16.60
CA ARG A 18 5.55 -8.51 16.18
C ARG A 18 4.65 -8.90 17.35
N ARG A 19 5.24 -9.29 18.48
CA ARG A 19 4.48 -9.67 19.68
C ARG A 19 3.89 -8.49 20.45
N ARG A 20 4.56 -7.32 20.46
CA ARG A 20 4.13 -6.17 21.28
C ARG A 20 3.11 -5.26 20.62
N ARG A 21 3.10 -5.11 19.28
CA ARG A 21 2.19 -4.18 18.57
C ARG A 21 1.69 -4.74 17.22
N PRO A 22 0.92 -5.83 17.24
CA PRO A 22 0.44 -6.48 16.01
C PRO A 22 -0.41 -5.55 15.14
N PHE A 23 -1.26 -4.73 15.75
CA PHE A 23 -2.13 -3.78 15.05
C PHE A 23 -1.36 -2.70 14.30
N GLN A 24 -0.35 -2.09 14.91
CA GLN A 24 0.46 -1.07 14.25
C GLN A 24 1.18 -1.64 13.02
N LEU A 25 1.73 -2.86 13.13
CA LEU A 25 2.37 -3.52 12.00
C LEU A 25 1.38 -3.88 10.90
N MET A 26 0.17 -4.31 11.25
CA MET A 26 -0.89 -4.57 10.28
C MET A 26 -1.27 -3.30 9.52
N VAL A 27 -1.47 -2.19 10.22
CA VAL A 27 -1.78 -0.88 9.63
C VAL A 27 -0.65 -0.43 8.70
N LEU A 28 0.61 -0.53 9.12
CA LEU A 28 1.76 -0.16 8.28
C LEU A 28 1.93 -1.05 7.04
N ARG A 29 1.50 -2.32 7.10
CA ARG A 29 1.45 -3.19 5.91
C ARG A 29 0.35 -2.74 4.96
N ARG A 30 -0.86 -2.50 5.47
CA ARG A 30 -1.99 -2.03 4.66
C ARG A 30 -1.70 -0.69 3.99
N LEU A 31 -1.11 0.26 4.70
CA LEU A 31 -0.69 1.55 4.13
C LEU A 31 0.39 1.40 3.05
N ARG A 32 1.30 0.43 3.18
CA ARG A 32 2.29 0.13 2.14
C ARG A 32 1.65 -0.43 0.89
N GLU A 33 0.69 -1.35 1.02
CA GLU A 33 -0.05 -1.87 -0.12
C GLU A 33 -0.87 -0.76 -0.80
N LEU A 34 -1.52 0.11 -0.01
CA LEU A 34 -2.28 1.23 -0.55
C LEU A 34 -1.41 2.18 -1.38
N LYS A 35 -0.20 2.49 -0.90
CA LYS A 35 0.80 3.31 -1.62
C LYS A 35 1.28 2.71 -2.94
N LYS A 36 1.15 1.38 -3.15
CA LYS A 36 1.51 0.75 -4.43
C LYS A 36 0.41 0.91 -5.49
N ILE A 37 -0.85 1.03 -5.04
CA ILE A 37 -2.03 1.08 -5.92
C ILE A 37 -2.36 2.53 -6.27
N VAL A 38 -2.36 3.41 -5.27
CA VAL A 38 -2.67 4.82 -5.46
C VAL A 38 -1.47 5.49 -6.13
N PRO A 39 -1.68 6.30 -7.19
CA PRO A 39 -0.63 7.10 -7.81
C PRO A 39 -0.25 8.28 -6.89
N VAL A 40 0.36 7.95 -5.74
CA VAL A 40 0.89 8.91 -4.78
C VAL A 40 2.14 9.52 -5.41
N GLY A 41 2.06 10.78 -5.84
CA GLY A 41 3.20 11.47 -6.46
C GLY A 41 4.45 11.36 -5.59
N VAL A 42 5.48 10.66 -6.09
CA VAL A 42 6.90 10.38 -5.70
C VAL A 42 7.43 10.75 -4.29
N ARG A 43 6.60 11.06 -3.30
CA ARG A 43 7.02 11.42 -1.95
C ARG A 43 7.14 10.14 -1.12
N ARG A 44 8.36 9.62 -1.05
CA ARG A 44 8.76 8.47 -0.22
C ARG A 44 8.37 8.62 1.27
N LYS A 45 8.14 9.86 1.74
CA LYS A 45 7.62 10.19 3.08
C LYS A 45 6.30 10.96 3.01
N ALA A 46 5.30 10.37 2.36
CA ALA A 46 3.93 10.83 2.48
C ALA A 46 3.35 10.48 3.85
N ASP A 47 2.87 11.50 4.57
CA ASP A 47 2.10 11.37 5.82
C ASP A 47 0.83 10.53 5.61
N VAL A 48 0.34 9.88 6.66
CA VAL A 48 -0.82 8.96 6.59
C VAL A 48 -2.05 9.68 6.08
N ASP A 49 -2.34 10.87 6.58
CA ASP A 49 -3.54 11.63 6.19
C ASP A 49 -3.49 12.07 4.73
N MET A 50 -2.32 12.45 4.24
CA MET A 50 -2.13 12.77 2.83
C MET A 50 -2.36 11.55 1.93
N VAL A 51 -1.92 10.36 2.35
CA VAL A 51 -2.16 9.12 1.60
C VAL A 51 -3.65 8.80 1.55
N LEU A 52 -4.36 8.94 2.67
CA LEU A 52 -5.79 8.69 2.73
C LEU A 52 -6.57 9.69 1.87
N ARG A 53 -6.19 10.97 1.91
CA ARG A 53 -6.79 12.01 1.06
C ARG A 53 -6.57 11.73 -0.42
N GLN A 54 -5.34 11.44 -0.83
CA GLN A 54 -5.03 11.08 -2.23
C GLN A 54 -5.76 9.81 -2.66
N THR A 55 -5.97 8.87 -1.75
CA THR A 55 -6.78 7.66 -2.01
C THR A 55 -8.22 8.04 -2.31
N ALA A 56 -8.84 8.92 -1.50
CA ALA A 56 -10.21 9.37 -1.73
C ALA A 56 -10.35 10.11 -3.07
N GLU A 57 -9.40 10.99 -3.38
CA GLU A 57 -9.35 11.70 -4.68
C GLU A 57 -9.20 10.71 -5.84
N TYR A 58 -8.38 9.67 -5.69
CA TYR A 58 -8.20 8.64 -6.71
C TYR A 58 -9.46 7.77 -6.91
N ILE A 59 -10.15 7.39 -5.84
CA ILE A 59 -11.43 6.66 -5.92
C ILE A 59 -12.44 7.49 -6.71
N CYS A 60 -12.63 8.76 -6.35
CA CYS A 60 -13.55 9.66 -7.03
C CYS A 60 -13.21 9.79 -8.53
N ALA A 61 -11.93 9.92 -8.87
CA ALA A 61 -11.49 9.98 -10.27
C ALA A 61 -11.77 8.67 -11.03
N LEU A 62 -11.61 7.51 -10.40
CA LEU A 62 -11.93 6.22 -11.01
C LEU A 62 -13.44 6.04 -11.19
N GLU A 63 -14.26 6.43 -10.21
CA GLU A 63 -15.72 6.38 -10.30
C GLU A 63 -16.23 7.22 -11.48
N LEU A 64 -15.70 8.44 -11.64
CA LEU A 64 -16.04 9.29 -12.78
C LEU A 64 -15.65 8.62 -14.12
N LYS A 65 -14.44 8.07 -14.21
CA LYS A 65 -13.99 7.36 -15.43
C LYS A 65 -14.89 6.18 -15.76
N VAL A 66 -15.25 5.37 -14.76
CA VAL A 66 -16.16 4.23 -14.92
C VAL A 66 -17.54 4.71 -15.36
N ALA A 67 -18.08 5.79 -14.80
CA ALA A 67 -19.36 6.34 -15.19
C ALA A 67 -19.36 6.82 -16.66
N ILE A 68 -18.28 7.47 -17.10
CA ILE A 68 -18.12 7.90 -18.49
C ILE A 68 -18.02 6.68 -19.42
N LEU A 69 -17.20 5.69 -19.08
CA LEU A 69 -17.04 4.48 -19.88
C LEU A 69 -18.34 3.70 -20.01
N ARG A 70 -19.14 3.61 -18.93
CA ARG A 70 -20.48 3.02 -18.98
C ARG A 70 -21.39 3.75 -19.96
N ARG A 71 -21.46 5.09 -19.90
CA ARG A 71 -22.24 5.87 -20.87
C ARG A 71 -21.78 5.67 -22.31
N LEU A 72 -20.48 5.59 -22.55
CA LEU A 72 -19.95 5.33 -23.89
C LEU A 72 -20.28 3.91 -24.36
N SER A 73 -20.13 2.92 -23.48
CA SER A 73 -20.54 1.53 -23.72
C SER A 73 -22.03 1.45 -24.08
N ASP A 74 -22.91 2.16 -23.36
CA ASP A 74 -24.34 2.23 -23.68
C ASP A 74 -24.61 2.85 -25.07
N ILE A 75 -23.82 3.84 -25.48
CA ILE A 75 -23.95 4.51 -26.80
C ILE A 75 -23.45 3.61 -27.94
N TYR A 76 -22.32 2.94 -27.74
CA TYR A 76 -21.61 2.20 -28.80
C TYR A 76 -21.88 0.69 -28.77
N GLY A 77 -22.57 0.16 -27.76
CA GLY A 77 -22.95 -1.24 -27.62
C GLY A 77 -21.78 -2.21 -27.39
N VAL A 78 -20.69 -1.75 -26.76
CA VAL A 78 -19.48 -2.55 -26.43
C VAL A 78 -19.47 -2.95 -24.97
#